data_AF-A0A974RYL3-F1
#
_entry.id   AF-A0A974RYL3-F1
#
_cell.length_a   1.000
_cell.length_b   1.000
_cell.length_c   1.000
_cell.angle_alpha   90.00
_cell.angle_beta   90.00
_cell.angle_gamma   90.00
#
_symmetry.space_group_name_H-M   'P 1'
#
loop_
_entity.id
_entity.type
_entity.pdbx_description
1 polymer ?
#
loop_
_entity_poly.entity_id
_entity_poly.type
_entity_poly.pdbx_seq_one_letter_code
_entity_poly.pdbx_strand_id
1 'polypeptide(L)'
;MTSTFRQMAEEALHRTMLYNNETEIQNLTEQMELLDQHGMSNLNQTLLQNARGSTRNIPDFIAEHNFGADLIRHEPQGVHLYEPPGYDRPPDFVMPRGNTTLYLQMKRLNHGEFENRRDHMLRRIQDQLRTITFGKFVSLQFAEDFTEQDVGPLVRLIETAAHADDASEHSYPDEFDPKATFFLFEPRNTTLAHLTLGSSADMDWRDLTGEAEAQIRSSLDKAIGAFMWNNDAQHVNLIVMEADRYDDTDISQAVFGEEIYTMSPGVAALRTARDTDGYFYQPQNADRLCGVIALRRTQSGSFISGYRKTLFINERFEGYVDQIRQEVGIDEMVRENDRP
;
A
#
# COMPACT_ATOMS: atom_id res chain seq x y z
N MET A 1 -29.16 -7.69 -22.61
CA MET A 1 -27.95 -6.84 -22.69
C MET A 1 -26.84 -7.29 -21.73
N THR A 2 -27.07 -8.27 -20.84
CA THR A 2 -26.07 -8.87 -19.94
C THR A 2 -24.99 -9.73 -20.62
N SER A 3 -25.22 -10.19 -21.86
CA SER A 3 -24.28 -11.08 -22.56
C SER A 3 -22.98 -10.40 -23.01
N THR A 4 -22.95 -9.07 -23.10
CA THR A 4 -21.76 -8.32 -23.55
C THR A 4 -20.78 -8.05 -22.42
N PHE A 5 -21.24 -7.67 -21.22
CA PHE A 5 -20.33 -7.37 -20.10
C PHE A 5 -19.65 -8.61 -19.53
N ARG A 6 -20.35 -9.75 -19.51
CA ARG A 6 -19.72 -11.01 -19.11
C ARG A 6 -18.55 -11.39 -20.03
N GLN A 7 -18.73 -11.26 -21.35
CA GLN A 7 -17.65 -11.50 -22.32
C GLN A 7 -16.49 -10.52 -22.12
N MET A 8 -16.79 -9.26 -21.81
CA MET A 8 -15.76 -8.25 -21.49
C MET A 8 -14.98 -8.62 -20.22
N ALA A 9 -15.67 -9.06 -19.16
CA ALA A 9 -15.03 -9.49 -17.91
C ALA A 9 -14.15 -10.73 -18.12
N GLU A 10 -14.66 -11.73 -18.83
CA GLU A 10 -13.92 -12.93 -19.22
C GLU A 10 -12.67 -12.54 -20.04
N GLU A 11 -12.80 -11.64 -21.01
CA GLU A 11 -11.68 -11.14 -21.82
C GLU A 11 -10.63 -10.38 -20.98
N ALA A 12 -11.08 -9.49 -20.08
CA ALA A 12 -10.20 -8.71 -19.22
C ALA A 12 -9.38 -9.61 -18.29
N LEU A 13 -9.99 -10.65 -17.73
CA LEU A 13 -9.34 -11.58 -16.81
C LEU A 13 -8.62 -12.73 -17.52
N HIS A 14 -8.83 -12.93 -18.83
CA HIS A 14 -8.36 -14.09 -19.59
C HIS A 14 -6.86 -14.39 -19.43
N ARG A 15 -6.05 -13.33 -19.32
CA ARG A 15 -4.58 -13.42 -19.23
C ARG A 15 -4.05 -13.26 -17.80
N THR A 16 -4.93 -13.26 -16.81
CA THR A 16 -4.59 -13.24 -15.39
C THR A 16 -4.72 -14.63 -14.79
N MET A 17 -4.25 -14.83 -13.55
CA MET A 17 -4.49 -16.07 -12.81
C MET A 17 -5.98 -16.33 -12.48
N LEU A 18 -6.87 -15.38 -12.78
CA LEU A 18 -8.29 -15.40 -12.44
C LEU A 18 -9.21 -15.78 -13.61
N TYR A 19 -8.65 -16.14 -14.77
CA TYR A 19 -9.39 -16.34 -16.02
C TYR A 19 -10.53 -17.39 -15.98
N ASN A 20 -10.53 -18.28 -14.99
CA ASN A 20 -11.57 -19.29 -14.76
C ASN A 20 -12.27 -19.12 -13.40
N ASN A 21 -12.05 -17.99 -12.72
CA ASN A 21 -12.69 -17.72 -11.44
C ASN A 21 -14.07 -17.09 -11.69
N GLU A 22 -15.11 -17.94 -11.72
CA GLU A 22 -16.50 -17.52 -11.98
C GLU A 22 -16.99 -16.43 -11.02
N THR A 23 -16.54 -16.43 -9.77
CA THR A 23 -16.91 -15.39 -8.80
C THR A 23 -16.32 -14.04 -9.18
N GLU A 24 -15.04 -13.99 -9.54
CA GLU A 24 -14.37 -12.75 -9.96
C GLU A 24 -14.90 -12.24 -11.31
N ILE A 25 -15.22 -13.15 -12.24
CA ILE A 25 -15.85 -12.81 -13.52
C ILE A 25 -17.23 -12.19 -13.28
N GLN A 26 -18.05 -12.79 -12.41
CA GLN A 26 -19.38 -12.28 -12.09
C GLN A 26 -19.29 -10.92 -11.39
N ASN A 27 -18.41 -10.77 -10.40
CA ASN A 27 -18.19 -9.51 -9.70
C ASN A 27 -17.75 -8.39 -10.67
N LEU A 28 -16.80 -8.69 -11.57
CA LEU A 28 -16.36 -7.73 -12.58
C LEU A 28 -17.49 -7.40 -13.56
N THR A 29 -18.31 -8.38 -13.94
CA THR A 29 -19.46 -8.16 -14.82
C THR A 29 -20.44 -7.17 -14.21
N GLU A 30 -20.85 -7.39 -12.95
CA GLU A 30 -21.76 -6.49 -12.23
C GLU A 30 -21.16 -5.10 -12.05
N GLN A 31 -19.84 -5.03 -11.82
CA GLN A 31 -19.13 -3.76 -11.69
C GLN A 31 -19.07 -2.99 -13.01
N MET A 32 -18.77 -3.67 -14.13
CA MET A 32 -18.79 -3.05 -15.46
C MET A 32 -20.18 -2.52 -15.82
N GLU A 33 -21.23 -3.29 -15.49
CA GLU A 33 -22.62 -2.86 -15.67
C GLU A 33 -22.95 -1.61 -14.83
N LEU A 34 -22.50 -1.56 -13.58
CA LEU A 34 -22.70 -0.42 -12.70
C LEU A 34 -22.02 0.86 -13.23
N LEU A 35 -20.76 0.74 -13.66
CA LEU A 35 -19.98 1.83 -14.23
C LEU A 35 -20.62 2.38 -15.51
N ASP A 36 -21.09 1.49 -16.39
CA ASP A 36 -21.74 1.87 -17.64
C ASP A 36 -23.04 2.64 -17.40
N GLN A 37 -23.87 2.17 -16.46
CA GLN A 37 -25.14 2.81 -16.10
C GLN A 37 -24.97 4.24 -15.55
N HIS A 38 -23.80 4.57 -14.98
CA HIS A 38 -23.50 5.87 -14.41
C HIS A 38 -22.55 6.71 -15.29
N GLY A 39 -22.38 6.34 -16.57
CA GLY A 39 -21.65 7.15 -17.54
C GLY A 39 -20.12 7.01 -17.50
N MET A 40 -19.59 6.03 -16.76
CA MET A 40 -18.15 5.70 -16.72
C MET A 40 -17.79 4.52 -17.62
N SER A 41 -18.45 4.40 -18.77
CA SER A 41 -18.22 3.31 -19.73
C SER A 41 -16.82 3.33 -20.36
N ASN A 42 -16.16 4.49 -20.37
CA ASN A 42 -14.77 4.64 -20.80
C ASN A 42 -13.79 3.87 -19.91
N LEU A 43 -14.01 3.79 -18.60
CA LEU A 43 -13.21 2.98 -17.69
C LEU A 43 -13.23 1.49 -18.11
N ASN A 44 -14.41 0.95 -18.43
CA ASN A 44 -14.55 -0.42 -18.96
C ASN A 44 -13.74 -0.61 -20.26
N GLN A 45 -13.75 0.37 -21.16
CA GLN A 45 -13.00 0.30 -22.42
C GLN A 45 -11.49 0.36 -22.19
N THR A 46 -11.02 1.21 -21.29
CA THR A 46 -9.61 1.34 -20.93
C THR A 46 -9.06 0.03 -20.36
N LEU A 47 -9.81 -0.64 -19.47
CA LEU A 47 -9.43 -1.96 -18.95
C LEU A 47 -9.29 -2.99 -20.08
N LEU A 48 -10.26 -3.07 -21.00
CA LEU A 48 -10.21 -4.01 -22.12
C LEU A 48 -9.05 -3.75 -23.08
N GLN A 49 -8.83 -2.48 -23.45
CA GLN A 49 -7.73 -2.11 -24.33
C GLN A 49 -6.38 -2.51 -23.72
N ASN A 50 -6.21 -2.28 -22.42
CA ASN A 50 -5.01 -2.68 -21.70
C ASN A 50 -4.89 -4.20 -21.58
N ALA A 51 -5.96 -4.93 -21.25
CA ALA A 51 -5.93 -6.39 -21.16
C ALA A 51 -5.51 -7.06 -22.48
N ARG A 52 -5.89 -6.48 -23.63
CA ARG A 52 -5.48 -6.93 -24.97
C ARG A 52 -3.99 -6.69 -25.24
N GLY A 53 -3.42 -5.59 -24.74
CA GLY A 53 -2.03 -5.17 -25.01
C GLY A 53 -0.99 -5.68 -24.01
N SER A 54 -1.29 -5.64 -22.71
CA SER A 54 -0.35 -5.97 -21.62
C SER A 54 -1.09 -6.40 -20.36
N THR A 55 -0.66 -7.50 -19.74
CA THR A 55 -1.21 -7.95 -18.45
C THR A 55 -0.70 -7.15 -17.25
N ARG A 56 0.41 -6.42 -17.42
CA ARG A 56 1.11 -5.76 -16.31
C ARG A 56 0.29 -4.66 -15.64
N ASN A 57 -0.57 -3.98 -16.41
CA ASN A 57 -1.34 -2.84 -15.93
C ASN A 57 -2.78 -3.21 -15.54
N ILE A 58 -3.21 -4.46 -15.79
CA ILE A 58 -4.56 -4.92 -15.44
C ILE A 58 -4.88 -4.63 -13.96
N PRO A 59 -4.00 -4.92 -12.98
CA PRO A 59 -4.29 -4.63 -11.59
C PRO A 59 -4.54 -3.15 -11.28
N ASP A 60 -3.85 -2.23 -11.97
CA ASP A 60 -4.03 -0.79 -11.75
C ASP A 60 -5.43 -0.35 -12.20
N PHE A 61 -5.86 -0.78 -13.41
CA PHE A 61 -7.21 -0.49 -13.91
C PHE A 61 -8.32 -1.20 -13.14
N ILE A 62 -8.03 -2.34 -12.52
CA ILE A 62 -8.97 -3.03 -11.63
C ILE A 62 -9.13 -2.28 -10.32
N ALA A 63 -8.06 -1.72 -9.78
CA ALA A 63 -8.13 -0.85 -8.62
C ALA A 63 -8.98 0.40 -8.94
N GLU A 64 -8.80 1.00 -10.11
CA GLU A 64 -9.66 2.10 -10.59
C GLU A 64 -11.12 1.67 -10.76
N HIS A 65 -11.39 0.47 -11.30
CA HIS A 65 -12.76 -0.07 -11.37
C HIS A 65 -13.39 -0.20 -9.98
N ASN A 66 -12.65 -0.77 -9.04
CA ASN A 66 -13.12 -0.97 -7.66
C ASN A 66 -13.44 0.39 -7.01
N PHE A 67 -12.57 1.37 -7.17
CA PHE A 67 -12.77 2.70 -6.61
C PHE A 67 -13.93 3.44 -7.26
N GLY A 68 -14.02 3.45 -8.60
CA GLY A 68 -15.13 4.08 -9.32
C GLY A 68 -16.48 3.47 -8.96
N ALA A 69 -16.54 2.15 -8.79
CA ALA A 69 -17.75 1.46 -8.35
C ALA A 69 -18.11 1.81 -6.90
N ASP A 70 -17.12 1.95 -6.02
CA ASP A 70 -17.32 2.40 -4.64
C ASP A 70 -17.85 3.83 -4.56
N LEU A 71 -17.34 4.75 -5.38
CA LEU A 71 -17.86 6.12 -5.49
C LEU A 71 -19.35 6.12 -5.87
N ILE A 72 -19.73 5.33 -6.89
CA ILE A 72 -21.14 5.19 -7.29
C ILE A 72 -21.97 4.58 -6.16
N ARG A 73 -21.51 3.52 -5.51
CA ARG A 73 -22.28 2.85 -4.43
C ARG A 73 -22.50 3.79 -3.25
N HIS A 74 -21.52 4.63 -2.93
CA HIS A 74 -21.60 5.62 -1.87
C HIS A 74 -22.54 6.78 -2.23
N GLU A 75 -22.42 7.31 -3.45
CA GLU A 75 -23.26 8.41 -3.93
C GLU A 75 -23.85 8.11 -5.33
N PRO A 76 -24.94 7.33 -5.41
CA PRO A 76 -25.48 6.86 -6.70
C PRO A 76 -26.05 7.97 -7.59
N GLN A 77 -26.41 9.11 -7.00
CA GLN A 77 -26.94 10.27 -7.71
C GLN A 77 -25.82 11.28 -8.06
N GLY A 78 -24.60 11.03 -7.59
CA GLY A 78 -23.45 11.90 -7.81
C GLY A 78 -22.99 11.85 -9.27
N VAL A 79 -22.44 12.98 -9.74
CA VAL A 79 -21.75 13.01 -11.03
C VAL A 79 -20.29 12.62 -10.80
N HIS A 80 -19.90 11.50 -11.39
CA HIS A 80 -18.54 10.95 -11.33
C HIS A 80 -18.03 10.81 -12.76
N LEU A 81 -16.91 11.45 -13.07
CA LEU A 81 -16.31 11.43 -14.39
C LEU A 81 -14.98 10.70 -14.32
N TYR A 82 -14.75 9.73 -15.21
CA TYR A 82 -13.44 9.09 -15.36
C TYR A 82 -12.69 9.74 -16.54
N GLU A 83 -11.44 10.14 -16.33
CA GLU A 83 -10.57 10.78 -17.33
C GLU A 83 -11.30 11.75 -18.28
N PRO A 84 -11.96 12.81 -17.77
CA PRO A 84 -12.73 13.71 -18.63
C PRO A 84 -11.84 14.38 -19.69
N PRO A 85 -12.36 14.68 -20.89
CA PRO A 85 -11.59 15.32 -21.95
C PRO A 85 -11.21 16.78 -21.58
N GLY A 86 -10.18 17.32 -22.25
CA GLY A 86 -9.77 18.72 -22.10
C GLY A 86 -8.52 18.93 -21.25
N TYR A 87 -7.83 17.85 -20.87
CA TYR A 87 -6.57 17.88 -20.12
C TYR A 87 -5.47 17.18 -20.92
N ASP A 88 -4.25 17.73 -20.88
CA ASP A 88 -3.07 17.06 -21.46
C ASP A 88 -2.74 15.78 -20.69
N ARG A 89 -3.00 15.79 -19.38
CA ARG A 89 -2.94 14.65 -18.47
C ARG A 89 -4.16 14.70 -17.54
N PRO A 90 -5.27 14.03 -17.88
CA PRO A 90 -6.48 14.09 -17.07
C PRO A 90 -6.25 13.41 -15.70
N PRO A 91 -6.81 13.96 -14.61
CA PRO A 91 -7.00 13.20 -13.39
C PRO A 91 -7.89 11.98 -13.65
N ASP A 92 -7.60 10.87 -12.97
CA ASP A 92 -8.35 9.62 -13.17
C ASP A 92 -9.84 9.80 -12.86
N PHE A 93 -10.20 10.51 -11.79
CA PHE A 93 -11.59 10.83 -11.45
C PHE A 93 -11.80 12.32 -11.20
N VAL A 94 -12.95 12.83 -11.63
CA VAL A 94 -13.40 14.21 -11.38
C VAL A 94 -14.83 14.21 -10.89
N MET A 95 -15.07 14.88 -9.76
CA MET A 95 -16.35 14.91 -9.05
C MET A 95 -16.80 16.37 -8.83
N PRO A 96 -17.61 16.93 -9.73
CA PRO A 96 -18.17 18.27 -9.57
C PRO A 96 -19.22 18.32 -8.45
N ARG A 97 -19.09 19.24 -7.49
CA ARG A 97 -19.96 19.41 -6.32
C ARG A 97 -20.30 20.89 -6.09
N GLY A 98 -21.36 21.34 -6.76
CA GLY A 98 -21.78 22.73 -6.72
C GLY A 98 -20.70 23.65 -7.30
N ASN A 99 -20.09 24.47 -6.45
CA ASN A 99 -19.01 25.40 -6.84
C ASN A 99 -17.60 24.82 -6.65
N THR A 100 -17.48 23.62 -6.08
CA THR A 100 -16.20 22.96 -5.81
C THR A 100 -16.11 21.70 -6.66
N THR A 101 -14.94 21.40 -7.20
CA THR A 101 -14.67 20.17 -7.95
C THR A 101 -13.55 19.41 -7.27
N LEU A 102 -13.80 18.14 -6.98
CA LEU A 102 -12.79 17.24 -6.46
C LEU A 102 -12.10 16.57 -7.65
N TYR A 103 -10.78 16.65 -7.70
CA TYR A 103 -9.92 16.01 -8.69
C TYR A 103 -9.13 14.92 -8.00
N LEU A 104 -9.32 13.67 -8.40
CA LEU A 104 -8.73 12.51 -7.76
C LEU A 104 -7.80 11.81 -8.74
N GLN A 105 -6.53 11.70 -8.38
CA GLN A 105 -5.56 10.88 -9.12
C GLN A 105 -5.30 9.61 -8.33
N MET A 106 -5.59 8.46 -8.94
CA MET A 106 -5.36 7.16 -8.36
C MET A 106 -3.94 6.66 -8.65
N LYS A 107 -3.35 5.99 -7.66
CA LYS A 107 -2.12 5.20 -7.81
C LYS A 107 -2.28 3.90 -7.04
N ARG A 108 -2.01 2.79 -7.72
CA ARG A 108 -1.81 1.52 -7.05
C ARG A 108 -0.36 1.42 -6.61
N LEU A 109 -0.12 1.21 -5.32
CA LEU A 109 1.24 0.95 -4.85
C LEU A 109 1.65 -0.46 -5.29
N ASN A 110 2.68 -0.53 -6.13
CA ASN A 110 3.23 -1.80 -6.57
C ASN A 110 3.85 -2.53 -5.37
N HIS A 111 3.82 -3.87 -5.41
CA HIS A 111 4.69 -4.66 -4.53
C HIS A 111 6.12 -4.22 -4.86
N GLY A 112 6.86 -3.73 -3.86
CA GLY A 112 8.21 -3.24 -4.10
C GLY A 112 9.04 -4.31 -4.83
N GLU A 113 9.87 -3.92 -5.80
CA GLU A 113 10.85 -4.85 -6.38
C GLU A 113 11.80 -5.42 -5.30
N PHE A 114 11.85 -4.78 -4.13
CA PHE A 114 12.56 -5.26 -2.94
C PHE A 114 11.74 -6.27 -2.12
N GLU A 115 10.42 -6.13 -1.94
CA GLU A 115 9.60 -7.17 -1.28
C GLU A 115 9.63 -8.48 -2.05
N ASN A 116 9.62 -8.44 -3.39
CA ASN A 116 9.82 -9.62 -4.22
C ASN A 116 11.22 -10.25 -4.04
N ARG A 117 12.26 -9.41 -3.82
CA ARG A 117 13.63 -9.87 -3.51
C ARG A 117 13.75 -10.40 -2.08
N ARG A 118 13.08 -9.78 -1.11
CA ARG A 118 13.09 -10.14 0.32
C ARG A 118 12.28 -11.40 0.57
N ASP A 119 11.14 -11.57 -0.08
CA ASP A 119 10.38 -12.83 -0.12
C ASP A 119 11.21 -13.95 -0.74
N HIS A 120 11.96 -13.66 -1.81
CA HIS A 120 12.88 -14.60 -2.42
C HIS A 120 14.04 -14.97 -1.47
N MET A 121 14.64 -13.99 -0.78
CA MET A 121 15.68 -14.21 0.22
C MET A 121 15.18 -15.01 1.42
N LEU A 122 14.02 -14.67 1.96
CA LEU A 122 13.37 -15.37 3.07
C LEU A 122 13.04 -16.82 2.69
N ARG A 123 12.48 -17.07 1.50
CA ARG A 123 12.29 -18.43 1.01
C ARG A 123 13.61 -19.19 0.90
N ARG A 124 14.66 -18.55 0.38
CA ARG A 124 16.01 -19.15 0.31
C ARG A 124 16.61 -19.45 1.69
N ILE A 125 16.38 -18.60 2.68
CA ILE A 125 16.78 -18.85 4.08
C ILE A 125 16.00 -20.05 4.62
N GLN A 126 14.67 -20.06 4.47
CA GLN A 126 13.80 -21.16 4.93
C GLN A 126 14.21 -22.50 4.30
N ASP A 127 14.46 -22.52 2.99
CA ASP A 127 14.86 -23.72 2.27
C ASP A 127 16.24 -24.23 2.73
N GLN A 128 17.18 -23.34 3.05
CA GLN A 128 18.48 -23.74 3.60
C GLN A 128 18.38 -24.19 5.07
N LEU A 129 17.61 -23.51 5.91
CA LEU A 129 17.39 -23.92 7.30
C LEU A 129 16.76 -25.31 7.41
N ARG A 130 15.86 -25.67 6.47
CA ARG A 130 15.28 -27.02 6.36
C ARG A 130 16.32 -28.12 6.11
N THR A 131 17.50 -27.79 5.59
CA THR A 131 18.59 -28.77 5.39
C THR A 131 19.38 -29.04 6.67
N ILE A 132 19.27 -28.17 7.68
CA ILE A 132 19.96 -28.30 8.97
C ILE A 132 19.08 -29.14 9.89
N THR A 133 19.48 -30.39 10.14
CA THR A 133 18.72 -31.36 10.94
C THR A 133 18.85 -31.10 12.45
N PHE A 134 18.34 -29.96 12.90
CA PHE A 134 18.37 -29.54 14.30
C PHE A 134 17.03 -28.91 14.71
N GLY A 135 16.36 -29.48 15.71
CA GLY A 135 14.93 -29.26 15.96
C GLY A 135 14.57 -28.00 16.76
N LYS A 136 14.99 -26.80 16.32
CA LYS A 136 14.66 -25.53 16.98
C LYS A 136 13.98 -24.53 16.06
N PHE A 137 13.38 -23.52 16.67
CA PHE A 137 12.98 -22.32 15.95
C PHE A 137 14.11 -21.30 15.88
N VAL A 138 14.15 -20.54 14.79
CA VAL A 138 15.03 -19.38 14.60
C VAL A 138 14.15 -18.13 14.49
N SER A 139 14.38 -17.12 15.32
CA SER A 139 13.83 -15.77 15.13
C SER A 139 14.85 -14.91 14.40
N LEU A 140 14.46 -14.18 13.36
CA LEU A 140 15.37 -13.35 12.55
C LEU A 140 14.86 -11.91 12.43
N GLN A 141 15.80 -10.97 12.47
CA GLN A 141 15.61 -9.57 12.12
C GLN A 141 16.74 -9.15 11.17
N PHE A 142 16.41 -8.34 10.15
CA PHE A 142 17.38 -7.87 9.14
C PHE A 142 17.52 -6.35 9.21
N ALA A 143 18.72 -5.84 8.94
CA ALA A 143 18.96 -4.44 8.63
C ALA A 143 18.73 -4.16 7.13
N GLU A 144 18.69 -2.88 6.78
CA GLU A 144 18.34 -2.40 5.42
C GLU A 144 19.35 -2.84 4.35
N ASP A 145 20.62 -2.92 4.73
CA ASP A 145 21.73 -3.22 3.84
C ASP A 145 22.01 -4.73 3.73
N PHE A 146 21.08 -5.57 4.17
CA PHE A 146 21.10 -7.02 4.02
C PHE A 146 20.77 -7.43 2.57
N THR A 147 21.64 -8.23 1.95
CA THR A 147 21.54 -8.59 0.53
C THR A 147 21.52 -10.10 0.30
N GLU A 148 21.29 -10.55 -0.95
CA GLU A 148 21.34 -11.97 -1.29
C GLU A 148 22.70 -12.63 -1.01
N GLN A 149 23.78 -11.84 -0.98
CA GLN A 149 25.12 -12.34 -0.71
C GLN A 149 25.29 -12.74 0.77
N ASP A 150 24.47 -12.15 1.65
CA ASP A 150 24.51 -12.33 3.10
C ASP A 150 23.75 -13.58 3.58
N VAL A 151 22.81 -14.09 2.76
CA VAL A 151 21.98 -15.27 3.09
C VAL A 151 22.83 -16.48 3.46
N GLY A 152 23.81 -16.84 2.64
CA GLY A 152 24.66 -18.01 2.88
C GLY A 152 25.52 -17.87 4.15
N PRO A 153 26.26 -16.76 4.32
CA PRO A 153 26.98 -16.46 5.56
C PRO A 153 26.10 -16.49 6.82
N LEU A 154 24.93 -15.86 6.79
CA LEU A 154 24.00 -15.84 7.91
C LEU A 154 23.51 -17.25 8.28
N VAL A 155 23.10 -18.06 7.30
CA VAL A 155 22.66 -19.44 7.56
C VAL A 155 23.76 -20.29 8.19
N ARG A 156 25.03 -20.11 7.77
CA ARG A 156 26.16 -20.80 8.40
C ARG A 156 26.38 -20.38 9.85
N LEU A 157 26.18 -19.10 10.16
CA LEU A 157 26.27 -18.61 11.53
C LEU A 157 25.15 -19.22 12.40
N ILE A 158 23.92 -19.27 11.87
CA ILE A 158 22.78 -19.92 12.53
C ILE A 158 23.04 -21.41 12.75
N GLU A 159 23.58 -22.11 11.76
CA GLU A 159 23.96 -23.53 11.86
C GLU A 159 25.00 -23.75 12.98
N THR A 160 25.99 -22.85 13.07
CA THR A 160 27.03 -22.91 14.10
C THR A 160 26.45 -22.70 15.49
N ALA A 161 25.61 -21.68 15.68
CA ALA A 161 24.92 -21.41 16.94
C ALA A 161 24.00 -22.57 17.34
N ALA A 162 23.29 -23.16 16.37
CA ALA A 162 22.43 -24.32 16.60
C ALA A 162 23.21 -25.53 17.09
N HIS A 163 24.35 -25.85 16.47
CA HIS A 163 25.21 -26.94 16.92
C HIS A 163 25.85 -26.69 18.30
N ALA A 164 26.10 -25.42 18.64
CA ALA A 164 26.59 -25.04 19.97
C ALA A 164 25.49 -25.03 21.04
N ASP A 165 24.22 -25.21 20.65
CA ASP A 165 23.05 -25.08 21.50
C ASP A 165 22.94 -23.70 22.18
N ASP A 166 23.42 -22.66 21.50
CA ASP A 166 23.46 -21.30 22.03
C ASP A 166 22.11 -20.60 21.81
N ALA A 167 21.49 -20.19 22.92
CA ALA A 167 20.21 -19.49 22.92
C ALA A 167 20.36 -17.97 23.10
N SER A 168 21.60 -17.46 23.12
CA SER A 168 21.86 -16.03 23.14
C SER A 168 21.48 -15.37 21.82
N GLU A 169 21.37 -14.05 21.85
CA GLU A 169 21.19 -13.24 20.65
C GLU A 169 22.54 -13.13 19.92
N HIS A 170 22.51 -13.44 18.63
CA HIS A 170 23.67 -13.40 17.75
C HIS A 170 23.49 -12.30 16.71
N SER A 171 24.60 -11.66 16.36
CA SER A 171 24.65 -10.60 15.35
C SER A 171 25.51 -11.01 14.17
N TYR A 172 25.04 -10.76 12.95
CA TYR A 172 25.77 -10.94 11.70
C TYR A 172 25.96 -9.58 11.02
N PRO A 173 27.16 -9.25 10.50
CA PRO A 173 28.40 -10.00 10.63
C PRO A 173 29.04 -9.90 12.01
N ASP A 174 28.75 -8.82 12.74
CA ASP A 174 29.23 -8.55 14.10
C ASP A 174 28.23 -7.68 14.88
N GLU A 175 28.53 -7.46 16.16
CA GLU A 175 27.66 -6.73 17.11
C GLU A 175 27.70 -5.20 16.94
N PHE A 176 28.65 -4.64 16.19
CA PHE A 176 28.81 -3.19 16.06
C PHE A 176 28.02 -2.62 14.89
N ASP A 177 27.89 -3.38 13.80
CA ASP A 177 27.11 -3.03 12.61
C ASP A 177 26.34 -4.26 12.07
N PRO A 178 25.33 -4.73 12.81
CA PRO A 178 24.63 -5.96 12.45
C PRO A 178 23.70 -5.76 11.25
N LYS A 179 24.00 -6.47 10.16
CA LYS A 179 23.10 -6.69 9.02
C LYS A 179 21.93 -7.62 9.35
N ALA A 180 22.06 -8.47 10.36
CA ALA A 180 20.98 -9.31 10.87
C ALA A 180 21.22 -9.73 12.31
N THR A 181 20.15 -9.90 13.08
CA THR A 181 20.19 -10.51 14.43
C THR A 181 19.29 -11.74 14.49
N PHE A 182 19.66 -12.70 15.34
CA PHE A 182 18.87 -13.90 15.54
C PHE A 182 19.07 -14.53 16.90
N PHE A 183 18.09 -15.33 17.32
CA PHE A 183 18.25 -16.24 18.46
C PHE A 183 17.46 -17.53 18.21
N LEU A 184 17.86 -18.57 18.94
CA LEU A 184 17.26 -19.91 18.85
C LEU A 184 16.36 -20.18 20.04
N PHE A 185 15.22 -20.79 19.79
CA PHE A 185 14.30 -21.17 20.87
C PHE A 185 13.64 -22.53 20.66
N GLU A 186 13.34 -23.18 21.76
CA GLU A 186 12.76 -24.52 21.77
C GLU A 186 11.28 -24.52 21.35
N PRO A 187 10.84 -25.52 20.57
CA PRO A 187 9.43 -25.72 20.31
C PRO A 187 8.70 -26.19 21.58
N ARG A 188 7.68 -25.44 22.02
CA ARG A 188 6.96 -25.74 23.28
C ARG A 188 6.03 -26.96 23.19
N ASN A 189 5.40 -27.20 22.04
CA ASN A 189 4.32 -28.19 21.85
C ASN A 189 4.50 -29.06 20.59
N THR A 190 5.70 -29.09 19.99
CA THR A 190 5.95 -29.86 18.78
C THR A 190 7.39 -30.34 18.74
N THR A 191 7.69 -31.34 17.90
CA THR A 191 9.05 -31.79 17.62
C THR A 191 9.38 -31.40 16.19
N LEU A 192 10.44 -30.63 16.02
CA LEU A 192 10.91 -30.20 14.70
C LEU A 192 12.03 -31.13 14.23
N ALA A 193 12.00 -31.54 12.96
CA ALA A 193 13.04 -32.37 12.37
C ALA A 193 14.24 -31.55 11.85
N HIS A 194 14.06 -30.24 11.70
CA HIS A 194 15.02 -29.30 11.13
C HIS A 194 14.82 -27.91 11.73
N LEU A 195 15.81 -27.03 11.52
CA LEU A 195 15.67 -25.64 11.93
C LEU A 195 14.52 -25.02 11.16
N THR A 196 13.57 -24.49 11.91
CA THR A 196 12.37 -23.88 11.35
C THR A 196 12.40 -22.40 11.66
N LEU A 197 12.07 -21.56 10.69
CA LEU A 197 11.88 -20.15 10.99
C LEU A 197 10.67 -20.03 11.93
N GLY A 198 10.92 -19.59 13.17
CA GLY A 198 9.88 -19.24 14.12
C GLY A 198 9.23 -17.93 13.69
N SER A 199 8.00 -17.67 14.12
CA SER A 199 7.43 -16.34 13.93
C SER A 199 8.41 -15.30 14.48
N SER A 200 8.82 -14.34 13.66
CA SER A 200 9.31 -13.08 14.20
C SER A 200 8.17 -12.53 15.03
N ALA A 201 8.30 -12.63 16.35
CA ALA A 201 7.31 -12.07 17.24
C ALA A 201 7.30 -10.56 16.99
N ASP A 202 6.10 -10.04 16.76
CA ASP A 202 5.79 -8.62 16.58
C ASP A 202 6.31 -7.98 15.30
N MET A 203 5.78 -8.45 14.16
CA MET A 203 5.92 -7.71 12.92
C MET A 203 4.59 -7.15 12.46
N ASP A 204 4.13 -6.12 13.17
CA ASP A 204 3.89 -4.86 12.44
C ASP A 204 5.23 -4.55 11.77
N TRP A 205 5.34 -4.91 10.49
CA TRP A 205 6.52 -4.66 9.68
C TRP A 205 6.61 -3.15 9.45
N ARG A 206 6.96 -2.40 10.49
CA ARG A 206 7.34 -1.01 10.35
C ARG A 206 8.57 -1.00 9.49
N ASP A 207 8.46 -0.35 8.34
CA ASP A 207 9.55 -0.13 7.45
C ASP A 207 10.59 0.77 8.14
N LEU A 208 11.59 0.16 8.78
CA LEU A 208 12.69 0.87 9.42
C LEU A 208 13.62 1.52 8.39
N THR A 209 13.39 1.31 7.08
CA THR A 209 14.27 1.72 5.98
C THR A 209 13.84 2.98 5.23
N GLY A 210 12.63 3.48 5.50
CA GLY A 210 12.04 4.61 4.77
C GLY A 210 11.84 4.34 3.27
N GLU A 211 11.93 3.08 2.80
CA GLU A 211 11.74 2.69 1.39
C GLU A 211 10.26 2.69 0.98
N ALA A 212 9.36 2.21 1.84
CA ALA A 212 7.92 2.34 1.71
C ALA A 212 7.55 3.81 1.64
N GLU A 213 8.13 4.62 2.52
CA GLU A 213 7.99 6.07 2.51
C GLU A 213 8.49 6.67 1.19
N ALA A 214 9.68 6.31 0.73
CA ALA A 214 10.26 6.78 -0.53
C ALA A 214 9.43 6.33 -1.76
N GLN A 215 8.88 5.12 -1.74
CA GLN A 215 7.99 4.61 -2.78
C GLN A 215 6.66 5.36 -2.79
N ILE A 216 6.09 5.64 -1.61
CA ILE A 216 4.90 6.47 -1.46
C ILE A 216 5.21 7.86 -2.02
N ARG A 217 6.29 8.53 -1.58
CA ARG A 217 6.72 9.83 -2.10
C ARG A 217 6.93 9.84 -3.61
N SER A 218 7.59 8.85 -4.18
CA SER A 218 7.76 8.72 -5.64
C SER A 218 6.41 8.56 -6.37
N SER A 219 5.47 7.85 -5.75
CA SER A 219 4.12 7.68 -6.29
C SER A 219 3.32 8.98 -6.21
N LEU A 220 3.47 9.74 -5.12
CA LEU A 220 2.92 11.08 -4.95
C LEU A 220 3.47 12.05 -5.99
N ASP A 221 4.80 12.07 -6.22
CA ASP A 221 5.44 12.91 -7.24
C ASP A 221 4.94 12.62 -8.66
N LYS A 222 4.67 11.35 -8.96
CA LYS A 222 4.07 10.99 -10.25
C LYS A 222 2.61 11.45 -10.31
N ALA A 223 1.84 11.27 -9.25
CA ALA A 223 0.42 11.58 -9.22
C ALA A 223 0.13 13.09 -9.22
N ILE A 224 0.91 13.89 -8.48
CA ILE A 224 0.71 15.34 -8.36
C ILE A 224 0.80 16.06 -9.72
N GLY A 225 1.56 15.48 -10.65
CA GLY A 225 1.68 15.99 -12.02
C GLY A 225 0.40 15.89 -12.86
N ALA A 226 -0.67 15.26 -12.37
CA ALA A 226 -1.98 15.30 -13.01
C ALA A 226 -2.79 16.57 -12.67
N PHE A 227 -2.41 17.29 -11.62
CA PHE A 227 -3.12 18.51 -11.21
C PHE A 227 -2.49 19.76 -11.80
N MET A 228 -3.31 20.57 -12.45
CA MET A 228 -2.88 21.83 -13.08
C MET A 228 -2.98 23.04 -12.14
N TRP A 229 -3.72 22.92 -11.04
CA TRP A 229 -4.05 24.04 -10.14
C TRP A 229 -3.65 23.72 -8.71
N ASN A 230 -3.47 24.76 -7.92
CA ASN A 230 -3.40 24.62 -6.47
C ASN A 230 -4.82 24.45 -5.91
N ASN A 231 -4.93 24.01 -4.66
CA ASN A 231 -6.20 23.94 -3.99
C ASN A 231 -6.73 25.35 -3.69
N ASP A 232 -8.02 25.53 -3.95
CA ASP A 232 -8.78 26.73 -3.61
C ASP A 232 -10.24 26.34 -3.38
N ALA A 233 -11.14 27.33 -3.26
CA ALA A 233 -12.56 27.07 -3.04
C ALA A 233 -13.25 26.28 -4.18
N GLN A 234 -12.66 26.28 -5.38
CA GLN A 234 -13.21 25.65 -6.58
C GLN A 234 -12.49 24.34 -6.92
N HIS A 235 -11.24 24.16 -6.53
CA HIS A 235 -10.41 23.01 -6.89
C HIS A 235 -9.88 22.32 -5.64
N VAL A 236 -10.24 21.05 -5.46
CA VAL A 236 -9.74 20.20 -4.37
C VAL A 236 -9.05 18.97 -4.98
N ASN A 237 -7.74 18.90 -4.85
CA ASN A 237 -6.91 17.83 -5.42
C ASN A 237 -6.59 16.78 -4.36
N LEU A 238 -6.91 15.52 -4.65
CA LEU A 238 -6.71 14.38 -3.78
C LEU A 238 -5.94 13.29 -4.51
N ILE A 239 -4.97 12.67 -3.85
CA ILE A 239 -4.34 11.46 -4.38
C ILE A 239 -4.98 10.27 -3.68
N VAL A 240 -5.43 9.29 -4.46
CA VAL A 240 -6.05 8.06 -3.96
C VAL A 240 -5.05 6.92 -4.16
N MET A 241 -4.76 6.16 -3.11
CA MET A 241 -3.72 5.14 -3.13
C MET A 241 -4.30 3.78 -2.75
N GLU A 242 -4.27 2.80 -3.67
CA GLU A 242 -4.48 1.41 -3.25
C GLU A 242 -3.25 0.93 -2.50
N ALA A 243 -3.41 0.75 -1.19
CA ALA A 243 -2.32 0.60 -0.22
C ALA A 243 -2.56 -0.60 0.71
N ASP A 244 -3.15 -1.69 0.19
CA ASP A 244 -3.54 -2.89 0.96
C ASP A 244 -2.47 -3.43 1.92
N ARG A 245 -1.18 -3.30 1.53
CA ARG A 245 -0.03 -3.87 2.24
C ARG A 245 0.89 -2.82 2.88
N TYR A 246 0.54 -1.54 2.83
CA TYR A 246 1.29 -0.48 3.49
C TYR A 246 0.59 -0.13 4.78
N ASP A 247 1.33 0.18 5.83
CA ASP A 247 0.73 0.61 7.08
C ASP A 247 0.37 2.09 7.01
N ASP A 248 -0.66 2.47 7.77
CA ASP A 248 -1.07 3.87 7.86
C ASP A 248 0.07 4.73 8.44
N THR A 249 0.99 4.10 9.20
CA THR A 249 2.24 4.71 9.67
C THR A 249 3.15 5.12 8.50
N ASP A 250 3.34 4.25 7.48
CA ASP A 250 4.22 4.55 6.34
C ASP A 250 3.69 5.73 5.53
N ILE A 251 2.36 5.76 5.33
CA ILE A 251 1.68 6.87 4.65
C ILE A 251 1.75 8.14 5.50
N SER A 252 1.54 8.02 6.81
CA SER A 252 1.63 9.13 7.77
C SER A 252 3.02 9.76 7.76
N GLN A 253 4.09 8.98 7.83
CA GLN A 253 5.46 9.47 7.74
C GLN A 253 5.74 10.13 6.37
N ALA A 254 5.28 9.53 5.27
CA ALA A 254 5.48 10.11 3.95
C ALA A 254 4.83 11.49 3.78
N VAL A 255 3.61 11.66 4.31
CA VAL A 255 2.81 12.89 4.11
C VAL A 255 3.04 13.95 5.18
N PHE A 256 3.18 13.54 6.45
CA PHE A 256 3.34 14.44 7.61
C PHE A 256 4.79 14.54 8.11
N GLY A 257 5.69 13.68 7.68
CA GLY A 257 7.08 13.68 8.10
C GLY A 257 7.38 12.69 9.23
N GLU A 258 8.68 12.43 9.42
CA GLU A 258 9.20 11.42 10.34
C GLU A 258 8.87 11.78 11.81
N GLU A 259 8.49 10.80 12.62
CA GLU A 259 8.22 11.01 14.04
C GLU A 259 9.52 11.12 14.84
N ILE A 260 9.76 12.29 15.44
CA ILE A 260 10.89 12.57 16.32
C ILE A 260 10.48 12.35 17.78
N TYR A 261 11.21 11.46 18.45
CA TYR A 261 11.06 11.17 19.87
C TYR A 261 12.14 11.89 20.68
N THR A 262 11.77 12.92 21.45
CA THR A 262 12.72 13.60 22.35
C THR A 262 12.51 13.18 23.81
N MET A 263 13.51 12.51 24.39
CA MET A 263 13.61 12.28 25.83
C MET A 263 14.43 13.40 26.49
N SER A 264 13.79 14.25 27.28
CA SER A 264 14.49 15.25 28.10
C SER A 264 14.79 14.67 29.48
N PRO A 265 16.02 14.81 30.02
CA PRO A 265 16.32 14.41 31.39
C PRO A 265 15.43 15.18 32.38
N GLY A 266 14.59 14.47 33.13
CA GLY A 266 13.72 15.05 34.16
C GLY A 266 12.25 15.27 33.77
N VAL A 267 11.85 14.94 32.53
CA VAL A 267 10.43 14.93 32.13
C VAL A 267 10.00 13.48 31.92
N ALA A 268 9.04 13.01 32.70
CA ALA A 268 8.51 11.63 32.62
C ALA A 268 7.64 11.36 31.36
N ALA A 269 7.53 12.34 30.46
CA ALA A 269 6.69 12.27 29.28
C ALA A 269 7.55 12.35 28.01
N LEU A 270 7.45 11.30 27.19
CA LEU A 270 7.94 11.25 25.82
C LEU A 270 7.30 12.41 25.04
N ARG A 271 8.11 13.35 24.52
CA ARG A 271 7.61 14.35 23.57
C ARG A 271 7.78 13.79 22.17
N THR A 272 6.67 13.61 21.48
CA THR A 272 6.59 13.23 20.07
C THR A 272 6.35 14.50 19.25
N ALA A 273 7.22 14.76 18.29
CA ALA A 273 7.05 15.79 17.26
C ALA A 273 7.20 15.12 15.89
N ARG A 274 6.81 15.77 14.79
CA ARG A 274 7.16 15.33 13.43
C ARG A 274 8.20 16.28 12.84
N ASP A 275 9.10 15.75 12.01
CA ASP A 275 9.92 16.61 11.17
C ASP A 275 9.07 17.25 10.06
N THR A 276 9.53 18.38 9.54
CA THR A 276 8.89 19.13 8.46
C THR A 276 9.30 18.62 7.07
N ASP A 277 9.77 17.39 7.00
CA ASP A 277 10.23 16.75 5.76
C ASP A 277 9.09 16.05 5.01
N GLY A 278 7.90 15.92 5.61
CA GLY A 278 6.70 15.36 5.02
C GLY A 278 6.25 16.03 3.72
N TYR A 279 5.56 15.28 2.86
CA TYR A 279 5.11 15.75 1.54
C TYR A 279 4.27 17.03 1.59
N PHE A 280 3.45 17.22 2.64
CA PHE A 280 2.62 18.41 2.82
C PHE A 280 3.40 19.68 3.18
N TYR A 281 4.65 19.57 3.64
CA TYR A 281 5.50 20.72 3.98
C TYR A 281 6.40 21.15 2.81
N GLN A 282 6.52 20.33 1.77
CA GLN A 282 7.31 20.66 0.60
C GLN A 282 6.68 21.83 -0.18
N PRO A 283 7.39 22.97 -0.38
CA PRO A 283 6.79 24.19 -0.94
C PRO A 283 6.10 24.02 -2.30
N GLN A 284 6.61 23.12 -3.14
CA GLN A 284 6.06 22.82 -4.45
C GLN A 284 4.72 22.04 -4.42
N ASN A 285 4.43 21.36 -3.31
CA ASN A 285 3.31 20.44 -3.16
C ASN A 285 2.28 20.91 -2.12
N ALA A 286 2.73 21.69 -1.13
CA ALA A 286 1.96 22.09 0.06
C ALA A 286 0.62 22.77 -0.26
N ASP A 287 0.56 23.57 -1.32
CA ASP A 287 -0.67 24.21 -1.77
C ASP A 287 -1.42 23.40 -2.83
N ARG A 288 -0.76 22.41 -3.44
CA ARG A 288 -1.29 21.63 -4.56
C ARG A 288 -2.00 20.35 -4.12
N LEU A 289 -1.65 19.76 -2.99
CA LEU A 289 -2.28 18.54 -2.48
C LEU A 289 -3.13 18.80 -1.24
N CYS A 290 -4.43 18.52 -1.32
CA CYS A 290 -5.35 18.63 -0.19
C CYS A 290 -5.19 17.47 0.79
N GLY A 291 -5.03 16.26 0.26
CA GLY A 291 -4.88 15.07 1.09
C GLY A 291 -4.61 13.81 0.28
N VAL A 292 -4.29 12.74 0.99
CA VAL A 292 -4.09 11.40 0.45
C VAL A 292 -5.15 10.47 1.03
N ILE A 293 -5.80 9.67 0.18
CA ILE A 293 -6.79 8.68 0.58
C ILE A 293 -6.17 7.29 0.39
N ALA A 294 -5.92 6.58 1.49
CA ALA A 294 -5.49 5.19 1.44
C ALA A 294 -6.71 4.27 1.30
N LEU A 295 -6.66 3.36 0.33
CA LEU A 295 -7.67 2.35 0.08
C LEU A 295 -7.17 0.98 0.55
N ARG A 296 -7.97 0.31 1.37
CA ARG A 296 -7.75 -1.06 1.84
C ARG A 296 -8.94 -1.93 1.45
N ARG A 297 -8.71 -3.05 0.77
CA ARG A 297 -9.78 -3.97 0.35
C ARG A 297 -10.51 -4.51 1.56
N THR A 298 -11.83 -4.43 1.51
CA THR A 298 -12.72 -4.96 2.55
C THR A 298 -12.80 -6.49 2.51
N GLN A 299 -12.53 -7.10 1.36
CA GLN A 299 -12.60 -8.54 1.13
C GLN A 299 -11.21 -9.09 0.85
N SER A 300 -10.60 -9.70 1.88
CA SER A 300 -9.28 -10.31 1.75
C SER A 300 -9.28 -11.42 0.69
N GLY A 301 -8.32 -11.37 -0.23
CA GLY A 301 -8.13 -12.39 -1.26
C GLY A 301 -9.03 -12.25 -2.51
N SER A 302 -9.95 -11.27 -2.54
CA SER A 302 -10.75 -10.99 -3.75
C SER A 302 -10.10 -9.90 -4.60
N PHE A 303 -10.14 -10.08 -5.92
CA PHE A 303 -9.54 -9.13 -6.85
C PHE A 303 -10.48 -7.94 -7.14
N ILE A 304 -11.78 -8.23 -7.24
CA ILE A 304 -12.86 -7.26 -7.37
C ILE A 304 -13.55 -7.08 -6.01
N SER A 305 -13.34 -5.92 -5.37
CA SER A 305 -13.81 -5.68 -4.00
C SER A 305 -14.03 -4.20 -3.73
N GLY A 306 -14.78 -3.87 -2.68
CA GLY A 306 -14.87 -2.50 -2.16
C GLY A 306 -13.73 -2.15 -1.21
N TYR A 307 -13.60 -0.87 -0.87
CA TYR A 307 -12.51 -0.33 -0.06
C TYR A 307 -12.99 0.34 1.23
N ARG A 308 -12.26 0.08 2.32
CA ARG A 308 -12.16 0.99 3.47
C ARG A 308 -11.20 2.13 3.09
N LYS A 309 -11.55 3.35 3.47
CA LYS A 309 -10.89 4.59 3.03
C LYS A 309 -10.42 5.40 4.24
N THR A 310 -9.11 5.62 4.33
CA THR A 310 -8.48 6.47 5.35
C THR A 310 -7.96 7.74 4.70
N LEU A 311 -8.39 8.91 5.18
CA LEU A 311 -7.95 10.22 4.70
C LEU A 311 -6.82 10.78 5.56
N PHE A 312 -5.67 11.04 4.93
CA PHE A 312 -4.57 11.82 5.48
C PHE A 312 -4.69 13.25 4.96
N ILE A 313 -5.13 14.18 5.82
CA ILE A 313 -5.47 15.55 5.41
C ILE A 313 -4.31 16.51 5.67
N ASN A 314 -4.00 17.37 4.69
CA ASN A 314 -3.08 18.48 4.89
C ASN A 314 -3.76 19.56 5.77
N GLU A 315 -3.13 19.95 6.88
CA GLU A 315 -3.75 20.85 7.87
C GLU A 315 -4.21 22.20 7.28
N ARG A 316 -3.57 22.66 6.20
CA ARG A 316 -3.98 23.89 5.48
C ARG A 316 -5.40 23.82 4.92
N PHE A 317 -5.90 22.61 4.74
CA PHE A 317 -7.14 22.31 4.02
C PHE A 317 -8.14 21.53 4.88
N GLU A 318 -7.98 21.52 6.21
CA GLU A 318 -8.92 20.86 7.14
C GLU A 318 -10.38 21.28 6.94
N GLY A 319 -10.61 22.51 6.48
CA GLY A 319 -11.96 23.02 6.18
C GLY A 319 -12.73 22.20 5.14
N TYR A 320 -12.06 21.39 4.31
CA TYR A 320 -12.69 20.53 3.32
C TYR A 320 -13.00 19.11 3.83
N VAL A 321 -12.60 18.74 5.05
CA VAL A 321 -12.73 17.35 5.56
C VAL A 321 -14.17 16.85 5.50
N ASP A 322 -15.14 17.63 5.97
CA ASP A 322 -16.54 17.21 6.00
C ASP A 322 -17.09 16.99 4.59
N GLN A 323 -16.72 17.88 3.65
CA GLN A 323 -17.07 17.72 2.24
C GLN A 323 -16.43 16.47 1.67
N ILE A 324 -15.11 16.27 1.81
CA ILE A 324 -14.41 15.11 1.27
C ILE A 324 -14.99 13.81 1.84
N ARG A 325 -15.27 13.78 3.15
CA ARG A 325 -15.89 12.62 3.80
C ARG A 325 -17.26 12.31 3.24
N GLN A 326 -18.10 13.32 3.05
CA GLN A 326 -19.44 13.16 2.50
C GLN A 326 -19.41 12.67 1.06
N GLU A 327 -18.53 13.22 0.23
CA GLU A 327 -18.52 12.97 -1.22
C GLU A 327 -17.80 11.66 -1.60
N VAL A 328 -16.72 11.32 -0.90
CA VAL A 328 -15.86 10.16 -1.25
C VAL A 328 -16.14 8.93 -0.37
N GLY A 329 -16.85 9.10 0.75
CA GLY A 329 -17.17 8.02 1.69
C GLY A 329 -15.96 7.61 2.53
N ILE A 330 -15.36 8.59 3.21
CA ILE A 330 -14.19 8.38 4.07
C ILE A 330 -14.61 7.75 5.41
N ASP A 331 -14.04 6.60 5.73
CA ASP A 331 -14.31 5.89 6.99
C ASP A 331 -13.51 6.49 8.14
N GLU A 332 -12.23 6.80 7.91
CA GLU A 332 -11.29 7.24 8.93
C GLU A 332 -10.45 8.42 8.46
N MET A 333 -9.95 9.21 9.41
CA MET A 333 -9.13 10.38 9.13
C MET A 333 -7.95 10.38 10.08
N VAL A 334 -6.77 10.68 9.53
CA VAL A 334 -5.50 10.84 10.25
C VAL A 334 -5.00 12.27 10.00
N ARG A 335 -4.66 12.97 11.07
CA ARG A 335 -4.03 14.30 11.07
C ARG A 335 -2.58 14.19 11.52
N GLU A 336 -1.81 15.26 11.34
CA GLU A 336 -0.39 15.33 11.74
C GLU A 336 -0.17 14.86 13.20
N ASN A 337 -1.06 15.31 14.09
CA ASN A 337 -0.97 15.06 15.53
C ASN A 337 -1.64 13.75 15.99
N ASP A 338 -2.29 13.01 15.08
CA ASP A 338 -2.86 11.71 15.40
C ASP A 338 -1.74 10.67 15.47
N ARG A 339 -1.78 9.85 16.52
CA ARG A 339 -0.89 8.70 16.65
C ARG A 339 -1.46 7.56 15.80
N PRO A 340 -0.66 6.88 14.97
CA PRO A 340 -1.07 5.64 14.34
C PRO A 340 -1.50 4.58 15.36
#